data_AF-M1CNU7-F1
#
_entry.id   AF-M1CNU7-F1
#
_cell.length_a   1.000
_cell.length_b   1.000
_cell.length_c   1.000
_cell.angle_alpha   90.00
_cell.angle_beta   90.00
_cell.angle_gamma   90.00
#
_symmetry.space_group_name_H-M   'P 1'
#
loop_
_entity.id
_entity.type
_entity.pdbx_description
1 polymer ?
#
loop_
_entity_poly.entity_id
_entity_poly.type
_entity_poly.pdbx_seq_one_letter_code
_entity_poly.pdbx_strand_id
1 'polypeptide(L)'
;MKPTNVDLATTFADCSLHFGGPLEASMFLLRTGAGSGLPRFEEVIPGVCFGARNSLEEASALVNKGVLKSHDFRFFVGYAGWQLDQLREEIESGYWYIASCSANLIFAGSQISSSESLWGEILQLMGGQYSEVSRKPKQDI
;
A
#
# COMPACT_ATOMS: atom_id res chain seq x y z
N MET A 1 26.51 2.01 12.01
CA MET A 1 25.14 1.80 12.52
C MET A 1 25.01 0.33 12.92
N LYS A 2 24.74 0.04 14.19
CA LYS A 2 24.56 -1.34 14.68
C LYS A 2 23.19 -1.85 14.21
N PRO A 3 23.06 -3.13 13.82
CA PRO A 3 21.78 -3.68 13.38
C PRO A 3 20.85 -3.67 14.58
N THR A 4 19.92 -2.72 14.60
CA THR A 4 18.89 -2.66 15.62
C THR A 4 17.91 -3.77 15.29
N ASN A 5 18.05 -4.90 15.99
CA ASN A 5 17.13 -6.02 16.04
C ASN A 5 17.23 -7.04 14.86
N VAL A 6 18.10 -8.05 14.99
CA VAL A 6 18.28 -9.18 14.05
C VAL A 6 16.97 -9.94 13.83
N ASP A 7 16.10 -10.00 14.83
CA ASP A 7 14.75 -10.59 14.72
C ASP A 7 13.92 -9.88 13.63
N LEU A 8 13.88 -8.55 13.62
CA LEU A 8 13.10 -7.78 12.62
C LEU A 8 13.59 -8.05 11.19
N ALA A 9 14.91 -8.12 11.02
CA ALA A 9 15.52 -8.38 9.72
C ALA A 9 15.19 -9.79 9.20
N THR A 10 14.95 -10.74 10.11
CA THR A 10 14.62 -12.12 9.74
C THR A 10 13.11 -12.29 9.52
N THR A 11 12.26 -11.68 10.35
CA THR A 11 10.80 -11.77 10.27
C THR A 11 10.23 -11.23 8.96
N PHE A 12 10.81 -10.16 8.42
CA PHE A 12 10.32 -9.49 7.20
C PHE A 12 11.29 -9.60 6.02
N ALA A 13 12.23 -10.55 6.05
CA ALA A 13 13.26 -10.71 5.03
C ALA A 13 12.69 -10.89 3.61
N ASP A 14 11.56 -11.59 3.50
CA ASP A 14 10.91 -11.91 2.23
C ASP A 14 9.94 -10.81 1.76
N CYS A 15 9.75 -9.74 2.53
CA CYS A 15 8.79 -8.69 2.20
C CYS A 15 9.38 -7.70 1.20
N SER A 16 8.65 -7.42 0.11
CA SER A 16 9.05 -6.41 -0.87
C SER A 16 8.87 -4.99 -0.34
N LEU A 17 9.84 -4.14 -0.67
CA LEU A 17 9.82 -2.71 -0.37
C LEU A 17 9.33 -1.93 -1.59
N HIS A 18 8.27 -1.16 -1.41
CA HIS A 18 7.65 -0.37 -2.47
C HIS A 18 8.01 1.11 -2.32
N PHE A 19 7.94 1.86 -3.41
CA PHE A 19 8.05 3.31 -3.37
C PHE A 19 6.67 3.93 -3.17
N GLY A 20 6.45 4.59 -2.04
CA GLY A 20 5.17 5.24 -1.72
C GLY A 20 5.14 6.73 -2.09
N GLY A 21 6.30 7.36 -2.30
CA GLY A 21 6.38 8.73 -2.82
C GLY A 21 7.69 9.46 -2.46
N PRO A 22 7.81 10.73 -2.91
CA PRO A 22 9.06 11.48 -2.84
C PRO A 22 9.42 12.01 -1.45
N LEU A 23 8.45 12.11 -0.53
CA LEU A 23 8.71 12.61 0.83
C LEU A 23 9.26 11.50 1.71
N GLU A 24 10.28 11.78 2.51
CA GLU A 24 10.95 10.77 3.34
C GLU A 24 10.05 10.27 4.48
N ALA A 25 9.74 8.97 4.46
CA ALA A 25 9.10 8.25 5.55
C ALA A 25 9.36 6.74 5.43
N SER A 26 9.13 6.00 6.50
CA SER A 26 9.10 4.53 6.47
C SER A 26 7.80 4.06 7.10
N MET A 27 6.95 3.45 6.28
CA MET A 27 5.62 3.01 6.69
C MET A 27 5.33 1.61 6.15
N PHE A 28 4.31 0.99 6.71
CA PHE A 28 3.77 -0.25 6.21
C PHE A 28 2.25 -0.25 6.30
N LEU A 29 1.65 -0.98 5.36
CA LEU A 29 0.25 -1.37 5.44
C LEU A 29 0.20 -2.82 5.90
N LEU A 30 -0.76 -3.13 6.76
CA LEU A 30 -1.03 -4.48 7.19
C LEU A 30 -2.47 -4.84 6.87
N ARG A 31 -2.67 -6.05 6.37
CA ARG A 31 -4.01 -6.61 6.15
C ARG A 31 -4.49 -7.23 7.46
N THR A 32 -5.67 -6.84 7.91
CA THR A 32 -6.36 -7.48 9.04
C THR A 32 -7.48 -8.39 8.57
N GLY A 33 -7.77 -9.43 9.35
CA GLY A 33 -8.99 -10.22 9.15
C GLY A 33 -10.22 -9.36 9.47
N ALA A 34 -11.32 -9.60 8.77
CA ALA A 34 -12.58 -8.90 9.02
C ALA A 34 -12.97 -9.00 10.51
N GLY A 35 -13.06 -7.86 11.19
CA GLY A 35 -13.43 -7.77 12.61
C GLY A 35 -12.30 -7.94 13.63
N SER A 36 -11.04 -8.12 13.20
CA SER A 36 -9.87 -8.18 14.10
C SER A 36 -9.17 -6.82 14.18
N GLY A 37 -9.89 -5.78 14.60
CA GLY A 37 -9.29 -4.47 14.84
C GLY A 37 -8.10 -4.62 15.79
N LEU A 38 -6.90 -4.35 15.30
CA LEU A 38 -5.70 -4.35 16.14
C LEU A 38 -5.65 -2.98 16.81
N PRO A 39 -5.87 -2.87 18.15
CA PRO A 39 -6.06 -1.58 18.82
C PRO A 39 -4.83 -0.65 18.76
N ARG A 40 -3.70 -1.15 18.25
CA ARG A 40 -2.42 -0.45 18.15
C ARG A 40 -2.14 0.09 16.74
N PHE A 41 -2.94 -0.30 15.74
CA PHE A 41 -2.79 0.16 14.36
C PHE A 41 -4.04 0.92 13.94
N GLU A 42 -3.84 2.00 13.19
CA GLU A 42 -4.94 2.84 12.71
C GLU A 42 -5.56 2.20 11.48
N GLU A 43 -6.87 1.94 11.51
CA GLU A 43 -7.60 1.41 10.35
C GLU A 43 -7.87 2.54 9.35
N VAL A 44 -7.35 2.40 8.13
CA VAL A 44 -7.51 3.40 7.07
C VAL A 44 -8.73 3.08 6.22
N ILE A 45 -8.91 1.79 5.90
CA ILE A 45 -10.09 1.23 5.25
C ILE A 45 -10.41 -0.13 5.88
N PRO A 46 -11.65 -0.64 5.75
CA PRO A 46 -12.01 -1.96 6.29
C PRO A 46 -11.02 -3.06 5.89
N GLY A 47 -10.35 -3.64 6.88
CA GLY A 47 -9.38 -4.73 6.69
C GLY A 47 -7.96 -4.28 6.32
N VAL A 48 -7.65 -2.99 6.35
CA VAL A 48 -6.30 -2.45 6.16
C VAL A 48 -5.97 -1.44 7.24
N CYS A 49 -4.90 -1.72 7.98
CA CYS A 49 -4.37 -0.80 8.96
C CYS A 49 -3.02 -0.24 8.52
N PHE A 50 -2.72 0.94 9.04
CA PHE A 50 -1.48 1.67 8.85
C PHE A 50 -0.56 1.47 10.06
N GLY A 51 0.73 1.29 9.77
CA GLY A 51 1.80 1.29 10.76
C GLY A 51 3.00 2.10 10.30
N ALA A 52 3.64 2.77 11.24
CA ALA A 52 4.90 3.47 11.02
C ALA A 52 6.06 2.70 11.68
N ARG A 53 7.30 3.12 11.40
CA ARG A 53 8.51 2.47 11.94
C ARG A 53 8.50 2.24 13.46
N ASN A 54 7.87 3.13 14.23
CA ASN A 54 7.73 2.99 15.69
C ASN A 54 6.89 1.78 16.13
N SER A 55 6.01 1.29 15.27
CA SER A 55 5.12 0.16 15.52
C SER A 55 5.65 -1.17 14.93
N LEU A 56 6.84 -1.16 14.34
CA LEU A 56 7.42 -2.32 13.66
C LEU A 56 7.77 -3.47 14.63
N GLU A 57 8.21 -3.15 15.85
CA GLU A 57 8.51 -4.16 16.88
C GLU A 57 7.25 -4.91 17.30
N GLU A 58 6.12 -4.20 17.36
CA GLU A 58 4.82 -4.77 17.70
C GLU A 58 4.29 -5.66 16.57
N ALA A 59 4.43 -5.19 15.33
CA ALA A 59 4.12 -5.97 14.14
C ALA A 59 4.91 -7.29 14.11
N SER A 60 6.22 -7.24 14.38
CA SER A 60 7.06 -8.44 14.48
C SER A 60 6.61 -9.38 15.59
N ALA A 61 6.27 -8.85 16.77
CA ALA A 61 5.74 -9.66 17.86
C ALA A 61 4.43 -10.39 17.49
N LEU A 62 3.57 -9.79 16.66
CA LEU A 62 2.35 -10.42 16.16
C LEU A 62 2.64 -11.51 15.13
N VAL A 63 3.66 -11.32 14.28
CA VAL A 63 4.12 -12.35 13.33
C VAL A 63 4.74 -13.53 14.06
N ASN A 64 5.60 -13.27 15.05
CA ASN A 64 6.23 -14.32 15.86
C ASN A 64 5.21 -15.11 16.69
N LYS A 65 4.09 -14.49 17.09
CA LYS A 65 2.97 -15.18 17.74
C LYS A 65 2.06 -15.95 16.77
N GLY A 66 2.29 -15.86 15.47
CA GLY A 66 1.47 -16.49 14.43
C GLY A 66 0.09 -15.87 14.24
N VAL A 67 -0.16 -14.67 14.79
CA VAL A 67 -1.43 -13.95 14.64
C VAL A 67 -1.53 -13.33 13.25
N LEU A 68 -0.40 -12.80 12.75
CA LEU A 68 -0.24 -12.27 11.41
C LEU A 68 0.87 -13.03 10.70
N LYS A 69 0.88 -13.00 9.36
CA LYS A 69 1.95 -13.57 8.56
C LYS A 69 2.75 -12.45 7.91
N SER A 70 4.03 -12.71 7.60
CA SER A 70 4.88 -11.72 6.91
C SER A 70 4.29 -11.23 5.59
N HIS A 71 3.52 -12.06 4.87
CA HIS A 71 2.83 -11.67 3.63
C HIS A 71 1.61 -10.76 3.82
N ASP A 72 1.12 -10.59 5.05
CA ASP A 72 0.05 -9.64 5.35
C ASP A 72 0.58 -8.20 5.43
N PHE A 73 1.90 -8.01 5.32
CA PHE A 73 2.55 -6.70 5.37
C PHE A 73 3.03 -6.25 4.00
N ARG A 74 2.85 -4.96 3.73
CA ARG A 74 3.51 -4.25 2.62
C ARG A 74 4.27 -3.06 3.14
N PHE A 75 5.55 -3.00 2.82
CA PHE A 75 6.42 -1.90 3.22
C PHE A 75 6.52 -0.87 2.10
N PHE A 76 6.53 0.40 2.51
CA PHE A 76 6.68 1.55 1.62
C PHE A 76 7.76 2.49 2.14
N VAL A 77 8.63 2.93 1.22
CA VAL A 77 9.54 4.05 1.43
C VAL A 77 8.92 5.29 0.84
N GLY A 78 8.81 6.29 1.70
CA GLY A 78 8.27 7.60 1.39
C GLY A 78 6.78 7.62 1.09
N TYR A 79 6.23 8.82 1.05
CA TYR A 79 4.80 9.06 0.83
C TYR A 79 4.59 10.22 -0.14
N ALA A 80 3.43 10.22 -0.79
CA ALA A 80 2.92 11.40 -1.48
C ALA A 80 2.13 12.25 -0.50
N GLY A 81 2.45 13.54 -0.46
CA GLY A 81 1.76 14.52 0.36
C GLY A 81 1.27 15.67 -0.51
N TRP A 82 0.09 16.17 -0.22
CA TRP A 82 -0.50 17.33 -0.88
C TRP A 82 -0.58 18.48 0.10
N GLN A 83 -0.38 19.70 -0.42
CA GLN A 83 -0.71 20.91 0.32
C GLN A 83 -2.24 21.06 0.46
N LEU A 84 -2.66 22.00 1.30
CA LEU A 84 -4.07 22.36 1.42
C LEU A 84 -4.64 22.68 0.04
N ASP A 85 -5.81 22.11 -0.26
CA ASP A 85 -6.56 22.23 -1.53
C ASP A 85 -5.87 21.71 -2.81
N GLN A 86 -4.55 21.45 -2.80
CA GLN A 86 -3.82 20.97 -3.98
C GLN A 86 -4.42 19.69 -4.58
N LEU A 87 -4.75 18.68 -3.75
CA LEU A 87 -5.34 17.44 -4.24
C LEU A 87 -6.69 17.68 -4.94
N ARG A 88 -7.50 18.60 -4.40
CA ARG A 88 -8.80 18.95 -4.96
C ARG A 88 -8.62 19.62 -6.33
N GLU A 89 -7.72 20.60 -6.42
CA GLU A 89 -7.42 21.30 -7.67
C GLU A 89 -6.88 20.35 -8.75
N GLU A 90 -6.02 19.41 -8.36
CA GLU A 90 -5.46 18.42 -9.27
C GLU A 90 -6.53 17.44 -9.81
N ILE A 91 -7.48 17.05 -8.95
CA ILE A 91 -8.65 16.25 -9.36
C ILE A 91 -9.54 17.04 -10.33
N GLU A 92 -9.87 18.29 -10.01
CA GLU A 92 -10.72 19.16 -10.84
C GLU A 92 -10.06 19.47 -12.20
N SER A 93 -8.73 19.55 -12.23
CA SER A 93 -7.94 19.74 -13.45
C SER A 93 -7.73 18.44 -14.24
N GLY A 94 -8.21 17.29 -13.74
CA GLY A 94 -8.16 16.00 -14.42
C GLY A 94 -6.82 15.27 -14.33
N TYR A 95 -5.94 15.64 -13.40
CA TYR A 95 -4.66 14.92 -13.17
C TYR A 95 -4.87 13.57 -12.47
N TRP A 96 -5.95 13.40 -11.70
CA TRP A 96 -6.23 12.19 -10.95
C TRP A 96 -7.59 11.58 -11.29
N TYR A 97 -7.61 10.26 -11.42
CA TYR A 97 -8.84 9.47 -11.44
C TYR A 97 -9.09 8.89 -10.04
N ILE A 98 -10.28 9.14 -9.50
CA ILE A 98 -10.67 8.62 -8.18
C ILE A 98 -11.26 7.22 -8.36
N ALA A 99 -10.69 6.23 -7.69
CA ALA A 99 -11.15 4.85 -7.69
C ALA A 99 -11.47 4.39 -6.26
N SER A 100 -12.52 3.59 -6.10
CA SER A 100 -12.77 2.88 -4.84
C SER A 100 -11.74 1.76 -4.67
N CYS A 101 -11.18 1.64 -3.47
CA CYS A 101 -10.13 0.67 -3.17
C CYS A 101 -10.60 -0.36 -2.13
N SER A 102 -9.99 -1.55 -2.14
CA SER A 102 -10.25 -2.61 -1.16
C SER A 102 -8.94 -3.25 -0.70
N ALA A 103 -8.98 -3.90 0.47
CA ALA A 103 -7.85 -4.70 0.97
C ALA A 103 -7.39 -5.77 -0.02
N ASN A 104 -8.29 -6.29 -0.87
CA ASN A 104 -7.92 -7.22 -1.92
C ASN A 104 -7.08 -6.52 -2.99
N LEU A 105 -7.51 -5.36 -3.48
CA LEU A 105 -6.81 -4.61 -4.52
C LEU A 105 -5.41 -4.16 -4.10
N ILE A 106 -5.27 -3.62 -2.87
CA ILE A 106 -3.98 -3.16 -2.34
C ILE A 106 -2.97 -4.31 -2.25
N PHE A 107 -3.42 -5.50 -1.86
CA PHE A 107 -2.55 -6.63 -1.59
C PHE A 107 -2.52 -7.67 -2.73
N ALA A 108 -3.40 -7.58 -3.73
CA ALA A 108 -3.43 -8.44 -4.92
C ALA A 108 -2.21 -8.24 -5.81
N GLY A 109 -1.55 -7.08 -5.76
CA GLY A 109 -0.36 -6.77 -6.55
C GLY A 109 0.80 -7.77 -6.49
N SER A 110 0.86 -8.66 -5.51
CA SER A 110 1.90 -9.71 -5.46
C SER A 110 1.57 -10.95 -6.33
N GLN A 111 0.34 -11.02 -6.87
CA GLN A 111 -0.17 -12.09 -7.71
C GLN A 111 -0.45 -11.60 -9.15
N ILE A 112 -0.20 -10.32 -9.44
CA ILE A 112 -0.39 -9.77 -10.78
C ILE A 112 0.72 -10.36 -11.67
N SER A 113 0.29 -11.22 -12.59
CA SER A 113 1.08 -11.75 -13.69
C SER A 113 1.92 -10.65 -14.33
N SER A 114 3.18 -10.95 -14.65
CA SER A 114 4.23 -10.03 -15.13
C SER A 114 3.93 -9.19 -16.38
N SER A 115 2.70 -9.17 -16.90
CA SER A 115 2.28 -8.46 -18.11
C SER A 115 1.33 -7.28 -17.90
N GLU A 116 0.65 -7.17 -16.76
CA GLU A 116 -0.31 -6.07 -16.51
C GLU A 116 0.11 -5.24 -15.29
N SER A 117 0.05 -3.91 -15.41
CA SER A 117 0.33 -3.02 -14.28
C SER A 117 -0.92 -2.85 -13.41
N LEU A 118 -0.75 -2.69 -12.10
CA LEU A 118 -1.85 -2.37 -11.16
C LEU A 118 -2.72 -1.21 -11.67
N TRP A 119 -2.11 -0.23 -12.34
CA TRP A 119 -2.80 0.89 -12.99
C TRP A 119 -3.82 0.44 -14.04
N GLY A 120 -3.43 -0.48 -14.93
CA GLY A 120 -4.31 -1.03 -15.96
C GLY A 120 -5.48 -1.79 -15.34
N GLU A 121 -5.20 -2.65 -14.34
CA GLU A 121 -6.23 -3.41 -13.63
C GLU A 121 -7.27 -2.48 -12.96
N ILE A 122 -6.82 -1.44 -12.24
CA ILE A 122 -7.71 -0.48 -11.59
C ILE A 122 -8.60 0.22 -12.62
N LEU A 123 -8.02 0.71 -13.72
CA LEU A 123 -8.79 1.38 -14.77
C LEU A 123 -9.77 0.44 -15.48
N GLN A 124 -9.43 -0.84 -15.66
CA GLN A 124 -10.36 -1.85 -16.17
C GLN A 124 -11.52 -2.09 -15.18
N LEU A 125 -11.22 -2.18 -13.88
CA LEU A 125 -12.23 -2.37 -12.83
C LEU A 125 -13.16 -1.16 -12.69
N MET A 126 -12.67 0.06 -12.92
CA MET A 126 -13.51 1.27 -12.96
C MET A 126 -14.51 1.25 -14.12
N GLY A 127 -14.20 0.53 -15.20
CA GLY A 127 -15.10 0.35 -16.35
C GLY A 127 -15.40 1.66 -17.10
N GLY A 128 -16.37 1.59 -18.02
CA GLY A 128 -16.80 2.73 -18.83
C GLY A 128 -15.65 3.42 -19.58
N GLN A 129 -15.59 4.75 -19.46
CA GLN A 129 -14.60 5.59 -20.15
C GLN A 129 -13.16 5.36 -19.64
N TYR A 130 -12.98 4.80 -18.43
CA TYR A 130 -11.67 4.53 -17.84
C TYR A 130 -10.99 3.28 -18.42
N SER A 131 -11.78 2.28 -18.85
CA SER A 131 -11.28 1.09 -19.55
C SER A 131 -10.64 1.46 -20.91
N GLU A 132 -11.12 2.52 -21.56
CA GLU A 132 -10.52 3.04 -22.79
C GLU A 132 -9.16 3.70 -22.53
N VAL A 133 -9.02 4.41 -21.40
CA VAL A 133 -7.75 5.02 -20.97
C VAL A 133 -6.70 3.95 -20.66
N SER A 134 -7.11 2.82 -20.06
CA SER A 134 -6.21 1.68 -19.80
C SER A 134 -5.57 1.10 -21.06
N ARG A 135 -6.23 1.23 -22.22
CA ARG A 135 -5.76 0.68 -23.50
C ARG A 135 -4.94 1.66 -24.33
N LYS A 136 -4.90 2.94 -23.93
CA LYS A 136 -4.07 3.94 -24.62
C LYS A 136 -2.59 3.68 -24.30
N PRO A 137 -1.69 3.72 -25.31
CA PRO A 137 -0.27 3.54 -25.08
C PRO A 137 0.24 4.66 -24.16
N LYS A 138 1.18 4.33 -23.27
CA LYS A 138 1.90 5.32 -22.46
C LYS A 138 2.57 6.31 -23.43
N GLN A 139 2.03 7.52 -23.53
CA GLN A 139 2.75 8.61 -24.18
C GLN A 139 3.73 9.15 -23.13
N ASP A 140 5.00 8.84 -23.31
CA ASP A 140 6.10 9.54 -22.64
C ASP A 140 6.02 11.03 -23.05
N ILE A 141 5.91 11.90 -22.06
CA ILE A 141 6.16 13.35 -22.18
C ILE A 141 7.52 13.61 -21.53
#